data_AF-A0A353MZU2-F1
#
_entry.id   AF-A0A353MZU2-F1
#
_cell.length_a   1.000
_cell.length_b   1.000
_cell.length_c   1.000
_cell.angle_alpha   90.00
_cell.angle_beta   90.00
_cell.angle_gamma   90.00
#
_symmetry.space_group_name_H-M   'P 1'
#
loop_
_entity.id
_entity.type
_entity.pdbx_description
1 polymer ?
#
loop_
_entity_poly.entity_id
_entity_poly.type
_entity_poly.pdbx_seq_one_letter_code
_entity_poly.pdbx_strand_id
1 'polypeptide(L)'
;MSAVADKYPVFQELGVDVYSVSVDSQFVHKVWNDNELSKMVEGGVPFPMISDAGGNLGKIYGVYDDKAGVDVRGRFIIDPDGVIQGMEVLTPPVGRNVAETIRQIKAFQLVRETKGKEVTPSGWQPGKVTLNPGPDLVGNVWKVW
;
A
#
# COMPACT_ATOMS: atom_id res chain seq x y z
N MET A 1 10.21 1.30 6.01
CA MET A 1 10.54 0.20 5.08
C MET A 1 10.65 -1.11 5.84
N SER A 2 11.48 -1.17 6.89
CA SER A 2 11.55 -2.30 7.84
C SER A 2 10.18 -2.79 8.34
N ALA A 3 9.28 -1.89 8.75
CA ALA A 3 7.93 -2.28 9.18
C ALA A 3 7.09 -3.00 8.10
N VAL A 4 7.35 -2.75 6.81
CA VAL A 4 6.69 -3.47 5.70
C VAL A 4 7.39 -4.81 5.47
N ALA A 5 8.73 -4.84 5.55
CA ALA A 5 9.53 -6.07 5.46
C ALA A 5 9.17 -7.09 6.56
N ASP A 6 9.01 -6.64 7.81
CA ASP A 6 8.54 -7.48 8.93
C ASP A 6 7.16 -8.11 8.67
N LYS A 7 6.28 -7.37 7.97
CA LYS A 7 4.93 -7.84 7.61
C LYS A 7 4.86 -8.51 6.25
N TYR A 8 5.99 -8.71 5.56
CA TYR A 8 6.01 -9.31 4.24
C TYR A 8 5.31 -10.68 4.15
N PRO A 9 5.44 -11.60 5.13
CA PRO A 9 4.72 -12.87 5.10
C PRO A 9 3.19 -12.67 5.01
N VAL A 10 2.64 -11.66 5.67
CA VAL A 10 1.20 -11.34 5.62
C VAL A 10 0.79 -10.86 4.23
N PHE A 11 1.63 -10.07 3.55
CA PHE A 11 1.36 -9.67 2.16
C PHE A 11 1.38 -10.88 1.21
N GLN A 12 2.33 -11.81 1.42
CA GLN A 12 2.44 -13.03 0.62
C GLN A 12 1.24 -13.97 0.84
N GLU A 13 0.76 -14.14 2.07
CA GLU A 13 -0.47 -14.89 2.37
C GLU A 13 -1.70 -14.30 1.66
N LEU A 14 -1.71 -12.97 1.44
CA LEU A 14 -2.75 -12.28 0.69
C LEU A 14 -2.53 -12.30 -0.82
N GLY A 15 -1.47 -12.94 -1.32
CA GLY A 15 -1.13 -12.93 -2.75
C GLY A 15 -0.77 -11.53 -3.27
N VAL A 16 -0.14 -10.71 -2.44
CA VAL A 16 0.29 -9.34 -2.79
C VAL A 16 1.82 -9.26 -2.86
N ASP A 17 2.29 -8.72 -3.97
CA ASP A 17 3.69 -8.31 -4.15
C ASP A 17 3.90 -6.88 -3.65
N VAL A 18 5.08 -6.64 -3.07
CA VAL A 18 5.48 -5.34 -2.53
C VAL A 18 6.66 -4.82 -3.34
N TYR A 19 6.62 -3.54 -3.71
CA TYR A 19 7.73 -2.85 -4.32
C TYR A 19 8.03 -1.57 -3.54
N SER A 20 9.30 -1.33 -3.25
CA SER A 20 9.75 -0.02 -2.78
C SER A 20 10.40 0.73 -3.92
N VAL A 21 10.24 2.04 -3.94
CA VAL A 21 10.74 2.93 -4.99
C VAL A 21 11.34 4.15 -4.32
N SER A 22 12.46 4.62 -4.85
CA SER A 22 13.00 5.95 -4.58
C SER A 22 13.95 6.37 -5.70
N VAL A 23 14.38 7.62 -5.65
CA VAL A 23 15.40 8.17 -6.57
C VAL A 23 16.83 7.67 -6.34
N ASP A 24 17.09 6.97 -5.24
CA ASP A 24 18.39 6.35 -4.99
C ASP A 24 18.72 5.22 -5.98
N SER A 25 20.01 5.06 -6.28
CA SER A 25 20.49 3.97 -7.12
C SER A 25 20.36 2.60 -6.44
N GLN A 26 20.32 1.54 -7.24
CA GLN A 26 20.38 0.16 -6.79
C GLN A 26 21.61 -0.16 -5.92
N PHE A 27 22.71 0.56 -6.11
CA PHE A 27 23.91 0.41 -5.27
C PHE A 27 23.68 0.95 -3.86
N VAL A 28 23.03 2.11 -3.75
CA VAL A 28 22.60 2.67 -2.46
C VAL A 28 21.63 1.72 -1.78
N HIS A 29 20.66 1.18 -2.51
CA HIS A 29 19.72 0.17 -2.00
C HIS A 29 20.42 -1.06 -1.43
N LYS A 30 21.40 -1.62 -2.15
CA LYS A 30 22.17 -2.77 -1.68
C LYS A 30 22.93 -2.45 -0.39
N VAL A 31 23.66 -1.33 -0.37
CA VAL A 31 24.43 -0.92 0.80
C VAL A 31 23.51 -0.64 1.99
N TRP A 32 22.38 0.03 1.78
CA TRP A 32 21.41 0.32 2.83
C TRP A 32 20.78 -0.95 3.40
N ASN A 33 20.40 -1.89 2.52
CA ASN A 33 19.87 -3.18 2.93
C ASN A 33 20.89 -3.98 3.75
N ASP A 34 22.13 -4.10 3.26
CA ASP A 34 23.18 -4.88 3.92
C ASP A 34 23.59 -4.30 5.27
N ASN A 35 23.70 -2.98 5.37
CA ASN A 35 24.33 -2.33 6.53
C ASN A 35 23.35 -1.80 7.57
N GLU A 36 22.07 -1.59 7.21
CA GLU A 36 21.07 -1.05 8.13
C GLU A 36 19.81 -1.93 8.20
N LEU A 37 19.12 -2.15 7.07
CA LEU A 37 17.80 -2.82 7.11
C LEU A 37 17.89 -4.28 7.55
N SER A 38 18.98 -4.99 7.21
CA SER A 38 19.30 -6.35 7.68
C SER A 38 19.45 -6.47 9.21
N LYS A 39 19.75 -5.36 9.89
CA LYS A 39 19.85 -5.28 11.36
C LYS A 39 18.52 -4.92 12.01
N MET A 40 17.59 -4.37 11.24
CA MET A 40 16.25 -4.00 11.71
C MET A 40 15.23 -5.12 11.51
N VAL A 41 15.39 -5.91 10.44
CA VAL A 41 14.57 -7.07 10.10
C VAL A 41 15.50 -8.19 9.69
N GLU A 42 15.32 -9.37 10.28
CA GLU A 42 16.12 -10.54 9.95
C GLU A 42 16.02 -10.85 8.45
N GLY A 43 17.18 -10.98 7.77
CA GLY A 43 17.26 -11.17 6.33
C GLY A 43 17.08 -9.90 5.48
N GLY A 44 16.82 -8.74 6.09
CA GLY A 44 16.67 -7.46 5.41
C GLY A 44 15.33 -7.30 4.69
N VAL A 45 15.32 -6.56 3.58
CA VAL A 45 14.13 -6.32 2.76
C VAL A 45 13.90 -7.51 1.82
N PRO A 46 12.78 -8.25 1.96
CA PRO A 46 12.53 -9.48 1.21
C PRO A 46 11.86 -9.25 -0.16
N PHE A 47 11.79 -8.00 -0.62
CA PHE A 47 11.09 -7.61 -1.84
C PHE A 47 11.89 -6.58 -2.65
N PRO A 48 11.58 -6.37 -3.95
CA PRO A 48 12.38 -5.50 -4.79
C PRO A 48 12.44 -4.03 -4.32
N MET A 49 13.64 -3.46 -4.38
CA MET A 49 13.92 -2.04 -4.19
C MET A 49 14.26 -1.41 -5.54
N ILE A 50 13.31 -0.69 -6.11
CA ILE A 50 13.39 -0.08 -7.44
C ILE A 50 14.11 1.26 -7.33
N SER A 51 15.04 1.48 -8.25
CA SER A 51 15.75 2.74 -8.45
C SER A 51 15.05 3.55 -9.55
N ASP A 52 14.50 4.71 -9.18
CA ASP A 52 13.94 5.71 -10.08
C ASP A 52 14.82 6.97 -10.12
N ALA A 53 16.10 6.81 -10.47
CA ALA A 53 17.08 7.90 -10.44
C ALA A 53 16.70 9.14 -11.27
N GLY A 54 15.83 8.99 -12.27
CA GLY A 54 15.29 10.11 -13.07
C GLY A 54 14.05 10.78 -12.47
N GLY A 55 13.48 10.22 -11.40
CA GLY A 55 12.20 10.65 -10.82
C GLY A 55 11.01 10.46 -11.77
N ASN A 56 11.15 9.63 -12.80
CA ASN A 56 10.14 9.50 -13.85
C ASN A 56 8.90 8.77 -13.32
N LEU A 57 9.11 7.73 -12.51
CA LEU A 57 8.03 7.00 -11.89
C LEU A 57 7.34 7.87 -10.84
N GLY A 58 8.11 8.57 -10.01
CA GLY A 58 7.58 9.55 -9.06
C GLY A 58 6.70 10.62 -9.72
N LYS A 59 7.13 11.15 -10.87
CA LYS A 59 6.36 12.14 -11.66
C LYS A 59 5.06 11.56 -12.21
N ILE A 60 5.10 10.35 -12.77
CA ILE A 60 3.90 9.67 -13.29
C ILE A 60 2.88 9.44 -12.16
N TYR A 61 3.34 9.07 -10.97
CA TYR A 61 2.51 8.84 -9.80
C TYR A 61 2.18 10.11 -9.01
N GLY A 62 2.66 11.28 -9.45
CA GLY A 62 2.38 12.58 -8.84
C GLY A 62 2.98 12.79 -7.45
N VAL A 63 4.08 12.10 -7.13
CA VAL A 63 4.75 12.13 -5.81
C VAL A 63 6.18 12.67 -5.86
N TYR A 64 6.68 13.05 -7.03
CA TYR A 64 8.00 13.66 -7.15
C TYR A 64 7.98 15.15 -6.81
N ASP A 65 8.90 15.58 -5.95
CA ASP A 65 9.18 17.00 -5.68
C ASP A 65 10.35 17.46 -6.55
N ASP A 66 10.06 18.22 -7.62
CA ASP A 66 11.08 18.74 -8.53
C ASP A 66 12.10 19.67 -7.86
N LYS A 67 11.73 20.35 -6.77
CA LYS A 67 12.65 21.26 -6.07
C LYS A 67 13.59 20.49 -5.16
N ALA A 68 13.08 19.48 -4.47
CA ALA A 68 13.86 18.65 -3.55
C ALA A 68 14.60 17.51 -4.27
N GLY A 69 14.17 17.15 -5.47
CA GLY A 69 14.74 16.06 -6.26
C GLY A 69 14.42 14.66 -5.72
N VAL A 70 13.33 14.51 -4.95
CA VAL A 70 12.98 13.28 -4.23
C VAL A 70 11.48 12.98 -4.31
N ASP A 71 11.09 11.74 -4.06
CA ASP A 71 9.69 11.37 -3.88
C ASP A 71 9.20 11.73 -2.46
N VAL A 72 8.01 12.33 -2.37
CA VAL A 72 7.26 12.36 -1.11
C VAL A 72 6.70 10.97 -0.78
N ARG A 73 6.13 10.77 0.42
CA ARG A 73 5.73 9.43 0.88
C ARG A 73 4.43 8.95 0.24
N GLY A 74 4.49 8.53 -1.02
CA GLY A 74 3.40 7.91 -1.77
C GLY A 74 3.30 6.39 -1.58
N ARG A 75 2.08 5.86 -1.46
CA ARG A 75 1.78 4.42 -1.50
C ARG A 75 0.55 4.18 -2.37
N PHE A 76 0.66 3.22 -3.28
CA PHE A 76 -0.40 2.82 -4.21
C PHE A 76 -0.74 1.35 -4.02
N ILE A 77 -2.03 1.03 -3.99
CA ILE A 77 -2.57 -0.33 -4.06
C ILE A 77 -3.08 -0.50 -5.48
N ILE A 78 -2.48 -1.44 -6.21
CA ILE A 78 -2.78 -1.72 -7.62
C ILE A 78 -3.38 -3.12 -7.68
N ASP A 79 -4.51 -3.27 -8.35
CA ASP A 79 -5.18 -4.56 -8.50
C ASP A 79 -4.57 -5.41 -9.65
N PRO A 80 -5.00 -6.68 -9.81
CA PRO A 80 -4.49 -7.55 -10.88
C PRO A 80 -4.76 -7.05 -12.31
N ASP A 81 -5.67 -6.10 -12.50
CA ASP A 81 -5.97 -5.51 -13.82
C ASP A 81 -5.13 -4.24 -14.06
N GLY A 82 -4.21 -3.91 -13.15
CA GLY A 82 -3.33 -2.74 -13.22
C GLY A 82 -4.00 -1.44 -12.79
N VAL A 83 -5.16 -1.50 -12.13
CA VAL A 83 -5.92 -0.31 -11.71
C VAL A 83 -5.53 0.09 -10.29
N ILE A 84 -5.24 1.38 -10.09
CA ILE A 84 -5.02 1.94 -8.75
C ILE A 84 -6.36 1.96 -7.99
N GLN A 85 -6.45 1.13 -6.96
CA GLN A 85 -7.62 1.04 -6.08
C GLN A 85 -7.54 2.00 -4.90
N GLY A 86 -6.33 2.28 -4.41
CA GLY A 86 -6.12 3.20 -3.30
C GLY A 86 -4.76 3.86 -3.36
N MET A 87 -4.70 5.13 -2.97
CA MET A 87 -3.45 5.88 -2.82
C MET A 87 -3.42 6.64 -1.50
N GLU A 88 -2.23 6.80 -0.94
CA GLU A 88 -1.97 7.62 0.24
C GLU A 88 -0.69 8.42 -0.01
N VAL A 89 -0.74 9.73 0.23
CA VAL A 89 0.43 10.62 0.11
C VAL A 89 0.58 11.38 1.42
N LEU A 90 1.69 11.15 2.10
CA LEU A 90 2.05 11.85 3.33
C LEU A 90 3.29 12.73 3.10
N THR A 91 3.33 13.88 3.75
CA THR A 91 4.56 14.67 3.82
C THR A 91 5.62 13.94 4.65
N PRO A 92 6.91 14.29 4.51
CA PRO A 92 8.01 13.58 5.17
C PRO A 92 7.92 13.35 6.69
N PRO A 93 7.36 14.25 7.55
CA PRO A 93 7.42 14.07 9.00
C PRO A 93 6.53 12.96 9.56
N VAL A 94 5.57 12.43 8.77
CA VAL A 94 4.63 11.41 9.25
C VAL A 94 4.84 10.09 8.51
N GLY A 95 5.00 9.00 9.27
CA GLY A 95 5.06 7.65 8.73
C GLY A 95 3.69 7.08 8.37
N ARG A 96 3.63 6.21 7.36
CA ARG A 96 2.41 5.49 6.95
C ARG A 96 2.10 4.35 7.92
N ASN A 97 0.82 3.97 8.00
CA ASN A 97 0.36 2.86 8.82
C ASN A 97 0.23 1.56 7.99
N VAL A 98 1.10 0.58 8.28
CA VAL A 98 1.11 -0.73 7.58
C VAL A 98 -0.18 -1.51 7.85
N ALA A 99 -0.74 -1.42 9.07
CA ALA A 99 -1.97 -2.11 9.41
C ALA A 99 -3.16 -1.60 8.58
N GLU A 100 -3.21 -0.30 8.30
CA GLU A 100 -4.25 0.27 7.43
C GLU A 100 -4.07 -0.18 5.98
N THR A 101 -2.84 -0.30 5.50
CA THR A 101 -2.57 -0.84 4.17
C THR A 101 -3.06 -2.29 4.04
N ILE A 102 -2.77 -3.15 5.03
CA ILE A 102 -3.27 -4.54 5.06
C ILE A 102 -4.80 -4.58 5.14
N ARG A 103 -5.42 -3.71 5.94
CA ARG A 103 -6.89 -3.60 6.04
C ARG A 103 -7.51 -3.25 4.69
N GLN A 104 -6.96 -2.26 3.99
CA GLN A 104 -7.43 -1.84 2.67
C GLN A 104 -7.28 -2.94 1.63
N ILE A 105 -6.15 -3.67 1.60
CA ILE A 105 -5.96 -4.82 0.71
C ILE A 105 -7.06 -5.86 0.90
N LYS A 106 -7.30 -6.29 2.16
CA LYS A 106 -8.35 -7.27 2.47
C LYS A 106 -9.75 -6.78 2.06
N ALA A 107 -10.02 -5.49 2.25
CA ALA A 107 -11.28 -4.87 1.85
C ALA A 107 -11.47 -4.90 0.33
N PHE A 108 -10.45 -4.49 -0.44
CA PHE A 108 -10.50 -4.53 -1.91
C PHE A 108 -10.60 -5.95 -2.46
N GLN A 109 -9.92 -6.91 -1.83
CA GLN A 109 -10.02 -8.33 -2.20
C GLN A 109 -11.46 -8.85 -2.03
N LEU A 110 -12.10 -8.59 -0.89
CA LEU A 110 -13.50 -8.98 -0.67
C LEU A 110 -14.44 -8.35 -1.72
N VAL A 111 -14.29 -7.04 -1.98
CA VAL A 111 -15.10 -6.35 -3.00
C VAL A 111 -14.87 -6.98 -4.38
N ARG A 112 -13.63 -7.34 -4.73
CA ARG A 112 -13.31 -8.00 -5.99
C ARG A 112 -13.90 -9.41 -6.08
N GLU A 113 -13.74 -10.22 -5.04
CA GLU A 113 -14.26 -11.59 -4.94
C GLU A 113 -15.78 -11.63 -5.08
N THR A 114 -16.47 -10.69 -4.43
CA THR A 114 -17.93 -10.58 -4.48
C THR A 114 -18.44 -9.86 -5.74
N LYS A 115 -17.53 -9.40 -6.61
CA LYS A 115 -17.83 -8.62 -7.82
C LYS A 115 -18.64 -7.36 -7.52
N GLY A 116 -18.30 -6.67 -6.43
CA GLY A 116 -18.95 -5.44 -5.99
C GLY A 116 -20.31 -5.63 -5.32
N LYS A 117 -20.75 -6.87 -5.08
CA LYS A 117 -22.02 -7.14 -4.36
C LYS A 117 -21.93 -6.75 -2.89
N GLU A 118 -20.73 -6.86 -2.31
CA GLU A 118 -20.45 -6.41 -0.95
C GLU A 118 -19.50 -5.21 -0.99
N VAL A 119 -19.75 -4.22 -0.14
CA VAL A 119 -18.87 -3.08 0.11
C VAL A 119 -18.53 -2.95 1.58
N THR A 120 -17.36 -2.40 1.86
CA THR A 120 -16.79 -2.32 3.20
C THR A 120 -16.97 -0.91 3.77
N PRO A 121 -17.74 -0.73 4.87
CA PRO A 121 -17.94 0.58 5.48
C PRO A 121 -16.66 1.12 6.16
N SER A 122 -16.75 2.36 6.66
CA SER A 122 -15.63 3.02 7.36
C SER A 122 -15.08 2.16 8.49
N GLY A 123 -13.76 1.94 8.49
CA GLY A 123 -13.08 1.15 9.50
C GLY A 123 -13.34 -0.36 9.44
N TRP A 124 -13.99 -0.87 8.39
CA TRP A 124 -14.27 -2.30 8.23
C TRP A 124 -13.00 -3.16 8.36
N GLN A 125 -13.14 -4.31 9.01
CA GLN A 125 -12.12 -5.35 9.15
C GLN A 125 -12.73 -6.72 8.82
N PRO A 126 -11.91 -7.73 8.44
CA PRO A 126 -12.39 -9.08 8.19
C PRO A 126 -13.29 -9.62 9.30
N GLY A 127 -14.42 -10.22 8.93
CA GLY A 127 -15.43 -10.72 9.86
C GLY A 127 -16.42 -9.68 10.40
N LYS A 128 -16.27 -8.39 10.05
CA LYS A 128 -17.28 -7.35 10.34
C LYS A 128 -18.34 -7.29 9.24
N VAL A 129 -19.49 -6.73 9.60
CA VAL A 129 -20.64 -6.54 8.70
C VAL A 129 -20.24 -5.72 7.47
N THR A 130 -20.63 -6.23 6.31
CA THR A 130 -20.51 -5.58 5.00
C THR A 130 -21.87 -5.01 4.59
N LEU A 131 -21.89 -4.17 3.56
CA LEU A 131 -23.11 -3.59 3.01
C LEU A 131 -23.34 -4.14 1.60
N ASN A 132 -24.59 -4.40 1.24
CA ASN A 132 -24.98 -4.80 -0.11
C ASN A 132 -25.56 -3.60 -0.87
N PRO A 133 -24.82 -2.96 -1.80
CA PRO A 133 -25.29 -1.75 -2.47
C PRO A 133 -26.63 -1.96 -3.19
N GLY A 134 -27.59 -1.07 -2.97
CA GLY A 134 -28.89 -1.11 -3.61
C GLY A 134 -29.79 0.06 -3.17
N PRO A 135 -30.91 0.30 -3.88
CA PRO A 135 -31.83 1.40 -3.57
C PRO A 135 -32.31 1.41 -2.12
N ASP A 136 -32.50 0.22 -1.53
CA ASP A 136 -33.01 0.08 -0.15
C ASP A 136 -32.04 0.62 0.90
N LEU A 137 -30.74 0.69 0.62
CA LEU A 137 -29.75 1.26 1.54
C LEU A 137 -29.69 2.79 1.51
N VAL A 138 -30.27 3.46 0.51
CA VAL A 138 -30.23 4.92 0.39
C VAL A 138 -30.95 5.55 1.59
N GLY A 139 -30.20 6.29 2.43
CA GLY A 139 -30.71 6.87 3.68
C GLY A 139 -30.93 5.87 4.83
N ASN A 140 -30.64 4.59 4.62
CA ASN A 140 -30.94 3.50 5.57
C ASN A 140 -29.68 2.75 6.07
N VAL A 141 -28.47 3.20 5.72
CA VAL A 141 -27.21 2.56 6.13
C VAL A 141 -27.14 2.33 7.64
N TRP A 142 -27.62 3.29 8.44
CA TRP A 142 -27.64 3.23 9.91
C TRP A 142 -28.41 2.04 10.51
N LYS A 143 -29.30 1.41 9.72
CA LYS A 143 -30.05 0.22 10.16
C LYS A 143 -29.21 -1.05 10.12
N VAL A 144 -28.14 -1.04 9.35
CA VAL A 144 -27.24 -2.18 9.09
C VAL A 144 -25.86 -1.94 9.71
N TRP A 145 -25.47 -0.68 9.90
CA TRP A 145 -24.17 -0.23 10.39
C TRP A 145 -24.31 0.89 11.41
#